data_AF-A0A1Q3WSG6-F1
#
_entry.id   AF-A0A1Q3WSG6-F1
#
_cell.length_a   1.000
_cell.length_b   1.000
_cell.length_c   1.000
_cell.angle_alpha   90.00
_cell.angle_beta   90.00
_cell.angle_gamma   90.00
#
_symmetry.space_group_name_H-M   'P 1'
#
loop_
_entity.id
_entity.type
_entity.pdbx_description
1 polymer ?
#
loop_
_entity_poly.entity_id
_entity_poly.type
_entity_poly.pdbx_seq_one_letter_code
_entity_poly.pdbx_strand_id
1 'polypeptide(L)'
;MLLFTGIKIALIVVALAMLVVGWLLYKTLSAVKLDAEDKRPYGLTAIEFAEQTIVIAKDQPEYRPLPAYIREGTEGIRITCWQLSPLDRLKLLLTGKLWCSVWTFNQTLQPLFFSVNKADMGFESK
;
A
#
# COMPACT_ATOMS: atom_id res chain seq x y z
N MET A 1 -15.63 -41.10 27.34
CA MET A 1 -16.41 -40.68 26.16
C MET A 1 -16.79 -39.19 26.22
N LEU A 2 -17.42 -38.70 27.31
CA LEU A 2 -17.84 -37.29 27.49
C LEU A 2 -16.73 -36.23 27.41
N LEU A 3 -15.52 -36.51 27.93
CA LEU A 3 -14.38 -35.57 27.92
C LEU A 3 -13.91 -35.26 26.48
N PHE A 4 -13.88 -36.27 25.62
CA PHE A 4 -13.47 -36.15 24.22
C PHE A 4 -14.50 -35.37 23.38
N THR A 5 -15.79 -35.49 23.68
CA THR A 5 -16.85 -34.68 23.05
C THR A 5 -16.78 -33.22 23.49
N GLY A 6 -16.52 -32.95 24.77
CA GLY A 6 -16.35 -31.58 25.28
C GLY A 6 -15.20 -30.82 24.62
N ILE A 7 -14.04 -31.46 24.46
CA ILE A 7 -12.87 -30.87 23.79
C ILE A 7 -13.17 -30.57 22.31
N LYS A 8 -13.84 -31.49 21.60
CA LYS A 8 -14.22 -31.26 20.19
C LYS A 8 -15.17 -30.08 20.02
N ILE A 9 -16.16 -29.96 20.90
CA ILE A 9 -17.10 -28.83 20.87
C ILE A 9 -16.37 -27.53 21.17
N ALA A 10 -15.49 -27.51 22.18
CA ALA A 10 -14.69 -26.33 22.51
C ALA A 10 -13.81 -25.88 21.32
N LEU A 11 -13.15 -26.82 20.63
CA LEU A 11 -12.35 -26.52 19.44
C LEU A 11 -13.18 -25.92 18.30
N ILE A 12 -14.38 -26.44 18.06
CA ILE A 12 -15.30 -25.90 17.04
C ILE A 12 -15.74 -24.48 17.41
N VAL A 13 -16.11 -24.24 18.67
CA VAL A 13 -16.51 -22.92 19.15
C VAL A 13 -15.37 -21.92 19.03
N VAL A 14 -14.14 -22.30 19.40
CA VAL A 14 -12.95 -21.45 19.24
C VAL A 14 -12.65 -21.15 17.78
N ALA A 15 -12.75 -22.15 16.89
CA ALA A 15 -12.55 -21.94 15.45
C ALA A 15 -13.59 -20.97 14.86
N LEU A 16 -14.87 -21.13 15.22
CA LEU A 16 -15.94 -20.22 14.81
C LEU A 16 -15.72 -18.80 15.34
N ALA A 17 -15.30 -18.65 16.60
CA ALA A 17 -14.98 -17.36 17.17
C ALA A 17 -13.82 -16.68 16.42
N MET A 18 -12.77 -17.43 16.07
CA MET A 18 -11.65 -16.90 15.26
C MET A 18 -12.10 -16.46 13.86
N LEU A 19 -13.00 -17.21 13.21
CA LEU A 19 -13.56 -16.82 11.91
C LEU A 19 -14.38 -15.54 12.00
N VAL A 20 -15.21 -15.38 13.05
CA VAL A 20 -15.99 -14.15 13.28
C VAL A 20 -15.08 -12.96 13.56
N VAL A 21 -14.05 -13.13 14.39
CA VAL A 21 -13.05 -12.09 14.65
C VAL A 21 -12.32 -11.71 13.37
N GLY A 22 -11.87 -12.69 12.58
CA GLY A 22 -11.24 -12.45 11.28
C GLY A 22 -12.14 -11.70 10.31
N TRP A 23 -13.43 -12.06 10.25
CA TRP A 23 -14.42 -11.38 9.43
C TRP A 23 -14.68 -9.94 9.89
N LEU A 24 -14.79 -9.70 11.21
CA LEU A 24 -14.94 -8.35 11.77
C LEU A 24 -13.72 -7.48 11.51
N LEU A 25 -12.51 -8.04 11.66
CA LEU A 25 -11.26 -7.35 11.32
C LEU A 25 -11.19 -7.01 9.82
N TYR A 26 -11.53 -7.96 8.94
CA TYR A 26 -11.60 -7.70 7.51
C TYR A 26 -12.59 -6.58 7.18
N LYS A 27 -13.80 -6.64 7.76
CA LYS A 27 -14.84 -5.64 7.55
C LYS A 27 -14.42 -4.25 8.03
N THR A 28 -13.84 -4.15 9.23
CA THR A 28 -13.40 -2.87 9.82
C THR A 28 -12.22 -2.27 9.04
N LEU A 29 -11.19 -3.07 8.72
CA LEU A 29 -10.06 -2.60 7.92
C LEU A 29 -10.46 -2.23 6.49
N SER A 30 -11.43 -2.94 5.91
CA SER A 30 -11.99 -2.62 4.59
C SER A 30 -12.88 -1.37 4.61
N ALA A 31 -13.53 -1.07 5.74
CA ALA A 31 -14.49 0.03 5.89
C ALA A 31 -13.86 1.37 6.30
N VAL A 32 -12.53 1.49 6.36
CA VAL A 32 -11.83 2.76 6.61
C VAL A 32 -12.39 3.82 5.65
N LYS A 33 -13.07 4.81 6.22
CA LYS A 33 -13.69 5.92 5.51
C LYS A 33 -12.62 6.93 5.09
N LEU A 34 -12.87 7.62 3.97
CA LEU A 34 -12.08 8.77 3.55
C LEU A 34 -12.60 9.98 4.34
N ASP A 35 -11.84 10.41 5.33
CA ASP A 35 -12.10 11.65 6.06
C ASP A 35 -11.75 12.81 5.12
N ALA A 36 -12.61 13.81 5.02
CA ALA A 36 -12.45 14.94 4.08
C ALA A 36 -11.27 15.87 4.45
N GLU A 37 -10.69 15.75 5.64
CA GLU A 37 -9.44 16.39 6.03
C GLU A 37 -8.28 15.39 5.92
N ASP A 38 -7.38 15.63 4.96
CA ASP A 38 -6.13 14.89 4.73
C ASP A 38 -5.13 15.07 5.88
N LYS A 39 -5.43 14.49 7.04
CA LYS A 39 -4.53 14.42 8.21
C LYS A 39 -4.48 13.00 8.74
N ARG A 40 -4.13 12.03 7.88
CA ARG A 40 -3.82 10.69 8.38
C ARG A 40 -2.38 10.67 8.94
N PRO A 41 -2.18 10.37 10.24
CA PRO A 41 -0.83 10.17 10.80
C PRO A 41 -0.15 8.89 10.31
N TYR A 42 -0.87 8.02 9.59
CA TYR A 42 -0.42 6.75 9.03
C TYR A 42 -0.98 6.57 7.62
N GLY A 43 -0.12 6.33 6.64
CA GLY A 43 -0.50 6.23 5.23
C GLY A 43 0.63 5.73 4.33
N LEU A 44 0.37 5.71 3.01
CA LEU A 44 1.38 5.45 1.98
C LEU A 44 2.21 6.72 1.78
N THR A 45 3.49 6.70 2.14
CA THR A 45 4.40 7.86 2.03
C THR A 45 5.52 7.59 1.04
N ALA A 46 5.84 8.56 0.19
CA ALA A 46 7.04 8.47 -0.65
C ALA A 46 8.29 8.51 0.23
N ILE A 47 9.28 7.68 -0.06
CA ILE A 47 10.54 7.61 0.69
C ILE A 47 11.74 7.76 -0.24
N GLU A 48 12.84 8.26 0.30
CA GLU A 48 14.11 8.37 -0.40
C GLU A 48 14.75 6.98 -0.62
N PHE A 49 15.54 6.86 -1.69
CA PHE A 49 16.24 5.63 -2.05
C PHE A 49 17.55 5.93 -2.80
N ALA A 50 18.50 4.99 -2.79
CA ALA A 50 19.89 5.23 -3.22
C ALA A 50 20.06 5.68 -4.69
N GLU A 51 19.16 5.25 -5.57
CA GLU A 51 19.18 5.57 -7.00
C GLU A 51 18.48 6.90 -7.31
N GLN A 52 17.79 7.52 -6.34
CA GLN A 52 17.11 8.80 -6.52
C GLN A 52 18.04 9.84 -7.14
N THR A 53 17.53 10.54 -8.16
CA THR A 53 18.25 11.62 -8.86
C THR A 53 17.66 12.98 -8.59
N ILE A 54 16.38 13.05 -8.20
CA ILE A 54 15.67 14.31 -7.99
C ILE A 54 14.58 14.18 -6.92
N VAL A 55 14.14 15.32 -6.40
CA VAL A 55 12.90 15.45 -5.62
C VAL A 55 11.95 16.35 -6.41
N ILE A 56 10.88 15.77 -6.93
CA ILE A 56 9.84 16.49 -7.67
C ILE A 56 9.01 17.31 -6.67
N ALA A 57 8.60 18.52 -7.08
CA ALA A 57 7.79 19.45 -6.28
C ALA A 57 8.40 19.82 -4.90
N LYS A 58 9.74 19.83 -4.78
CA LYS A 58 10.44 20.10 -3.51
C LYS A 58 10.06 21.45 -2.88
N ASP A 59 9.92 22.49 -3.69
CA ASP A 59 9.72 23.88 -3.24
C ASP A 59 8.28 24.38 -3.50
N GLN A 60 7.32 23.46 -3.63
CA GLN A 60 5.91 23.79 -3.88
C GLN A 60 5.08 23.50 -2.62
N PRO A 61 4.64 24.51 -1.84
CA PRO A 61 3.99 24.30 -0.54
C PRO A 61 2.65 23.55 -0.64
N GLU A 62 2.00 23.58 -1.81
CA GLU A 62 0.75 22.88 -2.09
C GLU A 62 0.93 21.37 -2.28
N TYR A 63 2.15 20.90 -2.51
CA TYR A 63 2.45 19.51 -2.83
C TYR A 63 3.44 18.89 -1.84
N ARG A 64 3.31 17.58 -1.63
CA ARG A 64 4.30 16.82 -0.87
C ARG A 64 5.51 16.53 -1.79
N PRO A 65 6.75 16.80 -1.35
CA PRO A 65 7.95 16.46 -2.13
C PRO A 65 7.97 14.98 -2.49
N LEU A 66 8.32 14.68 -3.74
CA LEU A 66 8.31 13.32 -4.29
C LEU A 66 9.72 12.90 -4.73
N PRO A 67 10.45 12.17 -3.88
CA PRO A 67 11.70 11.51 -4.24
C PRO A 67 11.52 10.60 -5.46
N ALA A 68 12.32 10.83 -6.50
CA ALA A 68 12.22 10.08 -7.74
C ALA A 68 13.60 9.79 -8.38
N TYR A 69 13.67 8.67 -9.07
CA TYR A 69 14.69 8.39 -10.06
C TYR A 69 14.13 8.71 -11.44
N ILE A 70 14.89 9.52 -12.15
CA ILE A 70 14.61 9.93 -13.52
C ILE A 70 15.69 9.31 -14.41
N ARG A 71 15.25 8.49 -15.36
CA ARG A 71 16.07 8.03 -16.48
C ARG A 71 15.70 8.85 -17.70
N GLU A 72 16.65 9.65 -18.17
CA GLU A 72 16.51 10.40 -19.41
C GLU A 72 16.65 9.45 -20.60
N GLY A 73 15.71 9.50 -21.54
CA GLY A 73 15.65 8.57 -22.67
C GLY A 73 14.29 8.62 -23.36
N THR A 74 14.11 7.82 -24.43
CA THR A 74 12.87 7.80 -25.24
C THR A 74 11.64 7.36 -24.44
N GLU A 75 11.85 6.62 -23.34
CA GLU A 75 10.79 6.05 -22.51
C GLU A 75 10.36 6.97 -21.35
N GLY A 76 11.15 8.00 -21.02
CA GLY A 76 10.81 8.97 -19.98
C GLY A 76 10.51 8.35 -18.60
N ILE A 77 11.27 7.32 -18.20
CA ILE A 77 10.99 6.55 -16.98
C ILE A 77 11.09 7.44 -15.72
N ARG A 78 10.11 7.31 -14.83
CA ARG A 78 10.04 7.95 -13.51
C ARG A 78 9.74 6.88 -12.46
N ILE A 79 10.68 6.63 -11.56
CA ILE A 79 10.54 5.60 -10.52
C ILE A 79 10.45 6.27 -9.16
N THR A 80 9.49 5.85 -8.35
CA THR A 80 9.28 6.34 -6.99
C THR A 80 9.14 5.16 -6.04
N CYS A 81 9.53 5.35 -4.78
CA CYS A 81 9.41 4.32 -3.75
C CYS A 81 8.41 4.78 -2.68
N TRP A 82 7.53 3.87 -2.27
CA TRP A 82 6.48 4.18 -1.31
C TRP A 82 6.49 3.19 -0.15
N GLN A 83 6.26 3.72 1.04
CA GLN A 83 6.24 2.95 2.27
C GLN A 83 4.83 2.96 2.87
N LEU A 84 4.27 1.76 3.04
CA LEU A 84 3.04 1.56 3.81
C LEU A 84 3.32 1.56 5.31
N SER A 85 2.44 2.19 6.08
CA SER A 85 2.39 2.07 7.54
C SER A 85 2.07 0.63 7.98
N PRO A 86 2.41 0.20 9.21
CA PRO A 86 2.12 -1.16 9.68
C PRO A 86 0.63 -1.55 9.58
N LEU A 87 -0.28 -0.62 9.85
CA LEU A 87 -1.72 -0.85 9.74
C LEU A 87 -2.16 -1.02 8.28
N ASP A 88 -1.62 -0.21 7.36
CA ASP A 88 -1.92 -0.34 5.93
C ASP A 88 -1.32 -1.62 5.34
N ARG A 89 -0.15 -2.06 5.83
CA ARG A 89 0.41 -3.37 5.47
C ARG A 89 -0.53 -4.50 5.87
N LEU A 90 -1.08 -4.47 7.09
CA LEU A 90 -2.06 -5.47 7.53
C LEU A 90 -3.34 -5.42 6.68
N LYS A 91 -3.83 -4.22 6.36
CA LYS A 91 -4.99 -4.05 5.46
C LYS A 91 -4.70 -4.61 4.06
N LEU A 92 -3.53 -4.33 3.50
CA LEU A 92 -3.13 -4.86 2.20
C LEU A 92 -2.97 -6.38 2.24
N LEU A 93 -2.37 -6.92 3.30
CA LEU A 93 -2.23 -8.37 3.52
C LEU A 93 -3.59 -9.07 3.56
N LEU A 94 -4.57 -8.49 4.26
CA LEU A 94 -5.88 -9.11 4.45
C LEU A 94 -6.83 -8.90 3.27
N THR A 95 -6.71 -7.78 2.55
CA THR A 95 -7.65 -7.44 1.46
C THR A 95 -7.08 -7.70 0.07
N GLY A 96 -5.76 -7.69 -0.10
CA GLY A 96 -5.07 -7.74 -1.39
C GLY A 96 -5.35 -6.53 -2.29
N LYS A 97 -5.96 -5.45 -1.77
CA LYS A 97 -6.44 -4.33 -2.58
C LYS A 97 -5.52 -3.12 -2.45
N LEU A 98 -4.94 -2.71 -3.58
CA LEU A 98 -4.26 -1.43 -3.75
C LEU A 98 -5.08 -0.56 -4.71
N TRP A 99 -5.40 0.66 -4.31
CA TRP A 99 -6.16 1.61 -5.13
C TRP A 99 -5.24 2.74 -5.59
N CYS A 100 -5.33 3.11 -6.86
CA CYS A 100 -4.58 4.21 -7.46
C CYS A 100 -5.55 5.14 -8.19
N SER A 101 -5.45 6.45 -7.94
CA SER A 101 -6.19 7.49 -8.68
C SER A 101 -5.18 8.42 -9.31
N VAL A 102 -5.12 8.44 -10.64
CA VAL A 102 -4.22 9.30 -11.41
C VAL A 102 -5.04 10.29 -12.20
N TRP A 103 -4.78 11.57 -11.99
CA TRP A 103 -5.46 12.64 -12.71
C TRP A 103 -4.66 12.95 -13.96
N THR A 104 -5.11 12.45 -15.12
CA THR A 104 -4.45 12.69 -16.41
C THR A 104 -4.89 14.01 -17.05
N PHE A 105 -5.84 14.72 -16.45
CA PHE A 105 -6.42 15.97 -16.97
C PHE A 105 -6.85 15.85 -18.45
N ASN A 106 -7.57 14.77 -18.75
CA ASN A 106 -8.05 14.41 -20.10
C ASN A 106 -6.94 14.12 -21.13
N GLN A 107 -5.70 13.91 -20.69
CA GLN A 107 -4.62 13.39 -21.51
C GLN A 107 -4.53 11.86 -21.42
N THR A 108 -3.75 11.26 -22.32
CA THR A 108 -3.46 9.82 -22.30
C THR A 108 -2.83 9.40 -20.97
N LEU A 109 -3.34 8.32 -20.40
CA LEU A 109 -2.77 7.72 -19.19
C LEU A 109 -1.35 7.21 -19.47
N GLN A 110 -0.40 7.61 -18.64
CA GLN A 110 0.96 7.07 -18.68
C GLN A 110 0.97 5.61 -18.15
N PRO A 111 1.84 4.74 -18.67
CA PRO A 111 1.99 3.39 -18.16
C PRO A 111 2.31 3.39 -16.66
N LEU A 112 1.60 2.54 -15.90
CA LEU A 112 1.83 2.35 -14.47
C LEU A 112 2.39 0.95 -14.24
N PHE A 113 3.50 0.87 -13.52
CA PHE A 113 4.11 -0.39 -13.12
C PHE A 113 4.29 -0.41 -11.59
N PHE A 114 3.78 -1.46 -10.95
CA PHE A 114 3.87 -1.65 -9.50
C PHE A 114 4.57 -2.98 -9.23
N SER A 115 5.58 -2.96 -8.35
CA SER A 115 6.18 -4.17 -7.80
C SER A 115 6.56 -3.96 -6.34
N VAL A 116 6.58 -5.05 -5.59
CA VAL A 116 7.12 -5.12 -4.23
C VAL A 116 8.62 -5.43 -4.22
N ASN A 117 9.20 -5.87 -5.34
CA ASN A 117 10.62 -6.14 -5.48
C ASN A 117 11.31 -4.98 -6.18
N LYS A 118 12.34 -4.43 -5.54
CA LYS A 118 13.15 -3.35 -6.11
C LYS A 118 13.83 -3.76 -7.43
N ALA A 119 14.23 -5.03 -7.56
CA ALA A 119 14.91 -5.55 -8.75
C ALA A 119 14.06 -5.47 -10.02
N ASP A 120 12.73 -5.50 -9.90
CA ASP A 120 11.82 -5.45 -11.04
C ASP A 120 11.79 -4.04 -11.69
N MET A 121 12.30 -3.02 -11.00
CA MET A 121 12.23 -1.62 -11.43
C MET A 121 13.28 -1.24 -12.47
N GLY A 122 14.19 -2.15 -12.85
CA GLY A 122 15.12 -1.93 -13.97
C GLY A 122 16.04 -0.71 -13.81
N PHE A 123 16.52 -0.45 -12.59
CA PHE A 123 17.51 0.61 -12.36
C PHE A 123 18.78 0.36 -13.18
N GLU A 124 19.34 1.41 -13.76
CA GLU A 124 20.67 1.32 -14.37
C GLU A 124 21.73 1.23 -13.27
N SER A 125 22.77 0.41 -13.48
CA SER A 125 23.95 0.44 -12.64
C SER A 125 24.67 1.79 -12.83
N LYS A 126 24.90 2.51 -11.73
CA LYS A 126 25.74 3.71 -11.71
C LYS A 126 27.19 3.40 -12.10
#